data_AF-A0A7S2I0P1-F1
#
_entry.id   AF-A0A7S2I0P1-F1
#
_cell.length_a   1.000
_cell.length_b   1.000
_cell.length_c   1.000
_cell.angle_alpha   90.00
_cell.angle_beta   90.00
_cell.angle_gamma   90.00
#
_symmetry.space_group_name_H-M   'P 1'
#
loop_
_entity.id
_entity.type
_entity.pdbx_description
1 polymer ?
#
loop_
_entity_poly.entity_id
_entity_poly.type
_entity_poly.pdbx_seq_one_letter_code
_entity_poly.pdbx_strand_id
1 'polypeptide(L)'
;QFRQLQSLDDLRVVFDGVAVGTRAILWVVLLVTAFIFICALFLTRQIGHNVAVYGAYRKLSGGWDHDEYFGTMARSMYTLLQVMTLDGWSSSIVRHVINQQYYMVYFFSAFLLVTNYGVVNIVVSVIVQHICVSAQRTEARSYDLALANKKAELEGLVEVFMKVDRDDSGVIEYEEFLEAITNPEVLWRLRALDIPIDSAAKLFTVLSGVGSRPLTRDEFVKGCTKLKGPALGKDLLGIQAQADALGKRMDFLCDSIEESERMIDMLDEITRRMQTRYEPSLQGCRRKIAHAVGGSKPMAQPPREGSEPKNVAASLSVGNRPTLPMFPDLLH
;
A
#
# COMPACT_ATOMS: atom_id res chain seq x y z
N GLN A 1 -24.87 -2.72 34.89
CA GLN A 1 -23.48 -2.69 35.42
C GLN A 1 -22.42 -2.57 34.32
N PHE A 2 -22.52 -3.27 33.18
CA PHE A 2 -21.52 -3.19 32.09
C PHE A 2 -21.34 -1.79 31.45
N ARG A 3 -22.44 -1.03 31.32
CA ARG A 3 -22.43 0.34 30.76
C ARG A 3 -21.77 1.39 31.67
N GLN A 4 -21.74 1.14 32.99
CA GLN A 4 -21.03 1.99 33.97
C GLN A 4 -19.53 1.69 34.00
N LEU A 5 -19.11 0.46 33.65
CA LEU A 5 -17.70 0.11 33.55
C LEU A 5 -17.07 0.73 32.28
N GLN A 6 -17.76 0.68 31.14
CA GLN A 6 -17.30 1.36 29.92
C GLN A 6 -17.16 2.89 30.08
N SER A 7 -18.10 3.56 30.78
CA SER A 7 -17.98 5.00 31.01
C SER A 7 -16.78 5.40 31.88
N LEU A 8 -16.30 4.50 32.74
CA LEU A 8 -15.12 4.76 33.57
C LEU A 8 -13.82 4.57 32.77
N ASP A 9 -13.80 3.66 31.80
CA ASP A 9 -12.65 3.47 30.92
C ASP A 9 -12.54 4.62 29.90
N ASP A 10 -13.67 5.08 29.35
CA ASP A 10 -13.69 6.28 28.50
C ASP A 10 -13.24 7.54 29.28
N LEU A 11 -13.64 7.65 30.54
CA LEU A 11 -13.23 8.75 31.42
C LEU A 11 -11.73 8.70 31.77
N ARG A 12 -11.18 7.49 32.00
CA ARG A 12 -9.73 7.29 32.24
C ARG A 12 -8.89 7.73 31.06
N VAL A 13 -9.31 7.40 29.83
CA VAL A 13 -8.62 7.84 28.61
C VAL A 13 -8.59 9.37 28.50
N VAL A 14 -9.69 10.04 28.87
CA VAL A 14 -9.73 11.52 28.90
C VAL A 14 -8.82 12.07 30.00
N PHE A 15 -8.84 11.51 31.20
CA PHE A 15 -7.96 11.95 32.29
C PHE A 15 -6.48 11.73 31.99
N ASP A 16 -6.11 10.59 31.38
CA ASP A 16 -4.74 10.31 30.97
C ASP A 16 -4.30 11.29 29.86
N GLY A 17 -5.20 11.62 28.93
CA GLY A 17 -4.96 12.65 27.91
C GLY A 17 -4.73 14.04 28.51
N VAL A 18 -5.55 14.45 29.49
CA VAL A 18 -5.37 15.71 30.23
C VAL A 18 -4.08 15.68 31.04
N ALA A 19 -3.80 14.58 31.76
CA ALA A 19 -2.62 14.42 32.60
C ALA A 19 -1.32 14.56 31.80
N VAL A 20 -1.26 14.04 30.57
CA VAL A 20 -0.11 14.23 29.69
C VAL A 20 0.10 15.72 29.32
N GLY A 21 -0.97 16.48 29.14
CA GLY A 21 -0.90 17.94 28.88
C GLY A 21 -0.57 18.79 30.10
N THR A 22 -0.88 18.33 31.31
CA THR A 22 -0.69 19.11 32.56
C THR A 22 0.75 19.52 32.79
N ARG A 23 1.73 18.67 32.47
CA ARG A 23 3.15 18.97 32.70
C ARG A 23 3.59 20.20 31.92
N ALA A 24 3.16 20.33 30.67
CA ALA A 24 3.55 21.43 29.82
C ALA A 24 2.87 22.73 30.21
N ILE A 25 1.57 22.66 30.52
CA ILE A 25 0.79 23.78 31.04
C ILE A 25 1.40 24.30 32.35
N LEU A 26 1.85 23.40 33.24
CA LEU A 26 2.51 23.77 34.49
C LEU A 26 3.76 24.63 34.25
N TRP A 27 4.61 24.27 33.30
CA TRP A 27 5.78 25.08 32.96
C TRP A 27 5.43 26.46 32.42
N VAL A 28 4.39 26.54 31.58
CA VAL A 28 3.91 27.84 31.07
C VAL A 28 3.35 28.70 32.20
N VAL A 29 2.53 28.12 33.09
CA VAL A 29 2.01 28.84 34.26
C VAL A 29 3.15 29.34 35.14
N LEU A 30 4.17 28.51 35.42
CA LEU A 30 5.34 28.94 36.18
C LEU A 30 6.09 30.10 35.52
N LEU A 31 6.28 30.06 34.20
CA LEU A 31 6.95 31.12 33.46
C LEU A 31 6.15 32.42 33.51
N VAL A 32 4.83 32.35 33.34
CA VAL A 32 3.93 33.51 33.45
C VAL A 32 3.95 34.08 34.86
N THR A 33 3.88 33.24 35.89
CA THR A 33 3.97 33.67 37.29
C THR A 33 5.31 34.34 37.59
N ALA A 34 6.42 33.79 37.07
CA ALA A 34 7.75 34.41 37.22
C ALA A 34 7.84 35.78 36.52
N PHE A 35 7.26 35.90 35.33
CA PHE A 35 7.18 37.18 34.61
C PHE A 35 6.34 38.22 35.38
N ILE A 36 5.16 37.82 35.86
CA ILE A 36 4.30 38.67 36.70
C ILE A 36 5.03 39.10 37.98
N PHE A 37 5.78 38.19 38.61
CA PHE A 37 6.58 38.50 39.79
C PHE A 37 7.61 39.60 39.49
N ILE A 38 8.36 39.51 38.39
CA ILE A 38 9.35 40.54 38.03
C ILE A 38 8.67 41.90 37.81
N CYS A 39 7.56 41.93 37.08
CA CYS A 39 6.78 43.14 36.86
C CYS A 39 6.18 43.70 38.18
N ALA A 40 5.74 42.82 39.09
CA ALA A 40 5.18 43.21 40.37
C ALA A 40 6.21 43.87 41.28
N LEU A 41 7.46 43.38 41.31
CA LEU A 41 8.55 44.05 42.05
C LEU A 41 8.72 45.49 41.60
N PHE A 42 8.71 45.70 40.28
CA PHE A 42 8.85 47.03 39.69
C PHE A 42 7.66 47.93 40.09
N LEU A 43 6.42 47.45 39.97
CA LEU A 43 5.22 48.24 40.29
C LEU A 43 5.06 48.53 41.79
N THR A 44 5.36 47.57 42.68
CA THR A 44 5.35 47.82 44.13
C THR A 44 6.34 48.93 44.49
N ARG A 45 7.53 48.93 43.88
CA ARG A 45 8.53 49.97 44.11
C ARG A 45 8.10 51.33 43.53
N GLN A 46 7.56 51.36 42.31
CA GLN A 46 7.31 52.61 41.57
C GLN A 46 5.97 53.27 41.91
N ILE A 47 4.94 52.46 42.17
CA ILE A 47 3.58 52.92 42.45
C ILE A 47 3.27 52.72 43.93
N GLY A 48 3.39 51.48 44.43
CA GLY A 48 2.94 51.11 45.78
C GLY A 48 3.59 51.92 46.90
N HIS A 49 4.91 52.08 46.89
CA HIS A 49 5.64 52.84 47.91
C HIS A 49 5.76 54.35 47.60
N ASN A 50 5.16 54.83 46.52
CA ASN A 50 5.28 56.23 46.10
C ASN A 50 4.19 57.12 46.71
N VAL A 51 4.20 57.22 48.03
CA VAL A 51 3.20 57.95 48.84
C VAL A 51 3.19 59.45 48.50
N ALA A 52 4.33 60.02 48.11
CA ALA A 52 4.44 61.43 47.74
C ALA A 52 3.57 61.81 46.54
N VAL A 53 3.44 60.91 45.57
CA VAL A 53 2.65 61.13 44.34
C VAL A 53 1.18 60.74 44.57
N TYR A 54 0.93 59.57 45.15
CA TYR A 54 -0.42 59.01 45.21
C TYR A 54 -1.21 59.35 46.49
N GLY A 55 -0.55 59.80 47.55
CA GLY A 55 -1.21 60.15 48.81
C GLY A 55 -2.25 61.27 48.67
N ALA A 56 -1.94 62.31 47.87
CA ALA A 56 -2.89 63.37 47.54
C ALA A 56 -3.94 62.91 46.53
N TYR A 57 -3.53 62.06 45.58
CA TYR A 57 -4.40 61.58 44.51
C TYR A 57 -5.59 60.76 45.02
N ARG A 58 -5.43 60.00 46.12
CA ARG A 58 -6.53 59.23 46.74
C ARG A 58 -7.79 60.05 47.02
N LYS A 59 -7.63 61.31 47.45
CA LYS A 59 -8.77 62.22 47.71
C LYS A 59 -9.36 62.79 46.42
N LEU A 60 -8.51 63.07 45.43
CA LEU A 60 -8.88 63.64 44.14
C LEU A 60 -9.59 62.63 43.22
N SER A 61 -9.25 61.35 43.34
CA SER A 61 -9.76 60.26 42.51
C SER A 61 -11.12 59.71 42.95
N GLY A 62 -11.70 60.21 44.04
CA GLY A 62 -12.93 59.67 44.63
C GLY A 62 -12.71 58.41 45.46
N GLY A 63 -11.48 58.14 45.92
CA GLY A 63 -11.19 57.05 46.87
C GLY A 63 -10.25 55.95 46.34
N TRP A 64 -9.73 56.06 45.12
CA TRP A 64 -8.80 55.07 44.57
C TRP A 64 -7.48 55.04 45.36
N ASP A 65 -7.08 53.86 45.84
CA ASP A 65 -5.91 53.69 46.72
C ASP A 65 -4.80 52.84 46.07
N HIS A 66 -3.65 53.47 45.83
CA HIS A 66 -2.45 52.79 45.34
C HIS A 66 -1.92 51.67 46.24
N ASP A 67 -2.14 51.73 47.56
CA ASP A 67 -1.64 50.73 48.52
C ASP A 67 -2.45 49.42 48.44
N GLU A 68 -3.74 49.54 48.14
CA GLU A 68 -4.64 48.40 47.94
C GLU A 68 -4.22 47.57 46.73
N TYR A 69 -3.82 48.23 45.64
CA TYR A 69 -3.39 47.56 44.41
C TYR A 69 -1.90 47.19 44.41
N PHE A 70 -1.01 48.07 44.86
CA PHE A 70 0.44 47.92 44.67
C PHE A 70 1.27 47.93 45.97
N GLY A 71 0.64 48.12 47.13
CA GLY A 71 1.33 48.34 48.41
C GLY A 71 2.18 47.15 48.89
N THR A 72 1.81 45.93 48.51
CA THR A 72 2.64 44.76 48.73
C THR A 72 2.91 44.03 47.44
N MET A 73 3.96 43.21 47.45
CA MET A 73 4.33 42.36 46.33
C MET A 73 3.18 41.45 45.87
N ALA A 74 2.50 40.79 46.80
CA ALA A 74 1.38 39.91 46.50
C ALA A 74 0.18 40.66 45.91
N ARG A 75 -0.12 41.87 46.42
CA ARG A 75 -1.16 42.75 45.87
C ARG A 75 -0.82 43.14 44.44
N SER A 76 0.40 43.59 44.17
CA SER A 76 0.86 43.90 42.79
C SER A 76 0.77 42.72 41.85
N MET A 77 1.13 41.52 42.30
CA MET A 77 1.00 40.29 41.48
C MET A 77 -0.47 40.01 41.16
N TYR A 78 -1.38 40.15 42.13
CA TYR A 78 -2.82 39.97 41.92
C TYR A 78 -3.39 41.04 40.98
N THR A 79 -3.00 42.32 41.15
CA THR A 79 -3.40 43.40 40.24
C THR A 79 -2.89 43.18 38.82
N LEU A 80 -1.65 42.69 38.64
CA LEU A 80 -1.13 42.34 37.32
C LEU A 80 -1.85 41.13 36.71
N LEU A 81 -2.28 40.17 37.53
CA LEU A 81 -3.14 39.07 37.09
C LEU A 81 -4.49 39.60 36.58
N GLN A 82 -5.10 40.54 37.31
CA GLN A 82 -6.34 41.21 36.90
C GLN A 82 -6.16 42.02 35.60
N VAL A 83 -5.03 42.75 35.47
CA VAL A 83 -4.69 43.47 34.23
C VAL A 83 -4.50 42.50 33.07
N MET A 84 -3.86 41.36 33.30
CA MET A 84 -3.67 40.32 32.29
C MET A 84 -5.01 39.79 31.77
N THR A 85 -6.02 39.61 32.62
CA THR A 85 -7.37 39.19 32.21
C THR A 85 -8.21 40.30 31.59
N LEU A 86 -7.64 41.50 31.43
CA LEU A 86 -8.31 42.71 30.94
C LEU A 86 -9.51 43.13 31.80
N ASP A 87 -9.58 42.69 33.05
CA ASP A 87 -10.68 43.05 33.94
C ASP A 87 -10.42 44.43 34.53
N GLY A 88 -11.26 45.41 34.18
CA GLY A 88 -11.15 46.79 34.67
C GLY A 88 -9.78 47.46 34.42
N TRP A 89 -8.93 46.89 33.56
CA TRP A 89 -7.51 47.24 33.51
C TRP A 89 -7.26 48.71 33.18
N SER A 90 -8.02 49.29 32.24
CA SER A 90 -7.87 50.68 31.85
C SER A 90 -8.54 51.61 32.84
N SER A 91 -9.84 51.44 33.08
CA SER A 91 -10.66 52.33 33.90
C SER A 91 -10.28 52.32 35.37
N SER A 92 -10.03 51.14 35.93
CA SER A 92 -9.87 50.94 37.37
C SER A 92 -8.41 50.99 37.83
N ILE A 93 -7.45 50.82 36.91
CA ILE A 93 -6.03 50.74 37.26
C ILE A 93 -5.22 51.75 36.45
N VAL A 94 -5.05 51.51 35.14
CA VAL A 94 -4.04 52.21 34.33
C VAL A 94 -4.33 53.70 34.17
N ARG A 95 -5.60 54.12 34.02
CA ARG A 95 -5.94 55.55 33.93
C ARG A 95 -5.59 56.32 35.20
N HIS A 96 -5.82 55.72 36.37
CA HIS A 96 -5.44 56.32 37.66
C HIS A 96 -3.92 56.48 37.78
N VAL A 97 -3.16 55.49 37.29
CA VAL A 97 -1.70 55.56 37.28
C VAL A 97 -1.19 56.61 36.30
N ILE A 98 -1.69 56.63 35.06
CA ILE A 98 -1.25 57.56 33.99
C ILE A 98 -1.52 59.02 34.35
N ASN A 99 -2.63 59.31 35.04
CA ASN A 99 -2.95 60.66 35.50
C ASN A 99 -1.87 61.25 36.42
N GLN A 100 -1.09 60.40 37.10
CA GLN A 100 0.01 60.80 37.97
C GLN A 100 1.40 60.54 37.35
N GLN A 101 1.52 59.47 36.56
CA GLN A 101 2.76 59.01 35.93
C GLN A 101 2.49 58.62 34.46
N TYR A 102 2.48 59.60 33.56
CA TYR A 102 2.09 59.40 32.17
C TYR A 102 2.95 58.35 31.43
N TYR A 103 4.24 58.26 31.74
CA TYR A 103 5.16 57.31 31.11
C TYR A 103 4.83 55.84 31.40
N MET A 104 4.04 55.54 32.45
CA MET A 104 3.62 54.18 32.76
C MET A 104 2.69 53.57 31.70
N VAL A 105 2.12 54.38 30.81
CA VAL A 105 1.35 53.89 29.66
C VAL A 105 2.16 52.89 28.82
N TYR A 106 3.46 53.15 28.63
CA TYR A 106 4.33 52.29 27.84
C TYR A 106 4.55 50.94 28.54
N PHE A 107 4.73 50.95 29.86
CA PHE A 107 4.89 49.74 30.66
C PHE A 107 3.65 48.85 30.59
N PHE A 108 2.46 49.41 30.89
CA PHE A 108 1.22 48.63 30.86
C PHE A 108 0.85 48.15 29.45
N SER A 109 1.10 48.97 28.43
CA SER A 109 0.88 48.55 27.03
C SER A 109 1.82 47.42 26.62
N ALA A 110 3.11 47.49 26.98
CA ALA A 110 4.07 46.43 26.73
C ALA A 110 3.74 45.14 27.51
N PHE A 111 3.35 45.27 28.79
CA PHE A 111 2.90 44.15 29.60
C PHE A 111 1.71 43.45 28.94
N LEU A 112 0.67 44.20 28.56
CA LEU A 112 -0.50 43.64 27.89
C LEU A 112 -0.16 42.98 26.55
N LEU A 113 0.73 43.57 25.75
CA LEU A 113 1.18 42.98 24.50
C LEU A 113 1.82 41.61 24.74
N VAL A 114 2.74 41.53 25.70
CA VAL A 114 3.44 40.29 26.04
C VAL A 114 2.51 39.25 26.67
N THR A 115 1.62 39.65 27.58
CA THR A 115 0.75 38.68 28.28
C THR A 115 -0.44 38.23 27.43
N ASN A 116 -1.05 39.10 26.64
CA ASN A 116 -2.23 38.71 25.85
C ASN A 116 -1.85 38.04 24.53
N TYR A 117 -0.81 38.53 23.84
CA TYR A 117 -0.39 37.93 22.59
C TYR A 117 0.73 36.90 22.79
N GLY A 118 1.73 37.21 23.62
CA GLY A 118 2.86 36.31 23.84
C GLY A 118 2.46 35.01 24.56
N VAL A 119 1.82 35.11 25.73
CA VAL A 119 1.47 33.92 26.53
C VAL A 119 0.47 33.02 25.82
N VAL A 120 -0.57 33.57 25.21
CA VAL A 120 -1.55 32.78 24.44
C VAL A 120 -0.87 32.04 23.29
N ASN A 121 0.01 32.71 22.55
CA ASN A 121 0.76 32.07 21.46
C ASN A 121 1.72 30.99 21.97
N ILE A 122 2.34 31.16 23.14
CA ILE A 122 3.18 30.14 23.77
C ILE A 122 2.33 28.92 24.17
N VAL A 123 1.18 29.13 24.81
CA VAL A 123 0.27 28.05 25.19
C VAL A 123 -0.18 27.26 23.94
N VAL A 124 -0.64 27.96 22.90
CA VAL A 124 -1.06 27.32 21.65
C VAL A 124 0.10 26.57 21.00
N SER A 125 1.29 27.16 20.94
CA SER A 125 2.49 26.53 20.39
C SER A 125 2.84 25.22 21.11
N VAL A 126 2.83 25.24 22.45
CA VAL A 126 3.11 24.06 23.28
C VAL A 126 2.06 22.97 23.03
N ILE A 127 0.77 23.31 23.02
CA ILE A 127 -0.31 22.35 22.75
C ILE A 127 -0.14 21.72 21.36
N VAL A 128 0.10 22.54 20.32
CA VAL A 128 0.33 22.06 18.95
C VAL A 128 1.54 21.14 18.88
N GLN A 129 2.64 21.48 19.56
CA GLN A 129 3.83 20.63 19.61
C GLN A 129 3.51 19.26 20.23
N HIS A 130 2.74 19.22 21.32
CA HIS A 130 2.32 17.96 21.93
C HIS A 130 1.42 17.12 21.02
N ILE A 131 0.48 17.75 20.32
CA ILE A 131 -0.39 17.07 19.35
C ILE A 131 0.45 16.48 18.21
N CYS A 132 1.38 17.27 17.66
CA CYS A 132 2.23 16.83 16.56
C CYS A 132 3.14 15.67 16.97
N VAL A 133 3.79 15.76 18.13
CA VAL A 133 4.63 14.68 18.67
C VAL A 133 3.81 13.41 18.94
N SER A 134 2.59 13.55 19.47
CA SER A 134 1.70 12.41 19.70
C SER A 134 1.26 11.74 18.38
N ALA A 135 0.92 12.54 17.37
CA ALA A 135 0.59 12.06 16.04
C ALA A 135 1.77 11.30 15.40
N GLN A 136 2.97 11.87 15.45
CA GLN A 136 4.19 11.24 14.94
C GLN A 136 4.51 9.91 15.66
N ARG A 137 4.35 9.86 16.99
CA ARG A 137 4.54 8.62 17.76
C ARG A 137 3.52 7.55 17.40
N THR A 138 2.28 7.95 17.13
CA THR A 138 1.21 7.03 16.73
C THR A 138 1.51 6.45 15.35
N GLU A 139 1.93 7.28 14.40
CA GLU A 139 2.31 6.86 13.06
C GLU A 139 3.52 5.91 13.09
N ALA A 140 4.59 6.28 13.80
CA ALA A 140 5.77 5.43 13.96
C ALA A 140 5.42 4.07 14.58
N ARG A 141 4.62 4.07 15.66
CA ARG A 141 4.17 2.82 16.31
C ARG A 141 3.32 1.97 15.37
N SER A 142 2.47 2.59 14.56
CA SER A 142 1.64 1.86 13.59
C SER A 142 2.48 1.21 12.49
N TYR A 143 3.55 1.89 12.04
CA TYR A 143 4.49 1.36 11.07
C TYR A 143 5.28 0.18 11.66
N ASP A 144 5.82 0.34 12.88
CA ASP A 144 6.57 -0.72 13.56
C ASP A 144 5.72 -1.96 13.81
N LEU A 145 4.45 -1.76 14.21
CA LEU A 145 3.51 -2.85 14.44
C LEU A 145 3.11 -3.54 13.13
N ALA A 146 2.94 -2.79 12.03
CA ALA A 146 2.69 -3.36 10.71
C ALA A 146 3.89 -4.18 10.21
N LEU A 147 5.12 -3.69 10.43
CA LEU A 147 6.34 -4.41 10.06
C LEU A 147 6.54 -5.67 10.90
N ALA A 148 6.30 -5.59 12.22
CA ALA A 148 6.35 -6.74 13.11
C ALA A 148 5.32 -7.82 12.71
N ASN A 149 4.09 -7.41 12.41
CA ASN A 149 3.06 -8.33 11.93
C ASN A 149 3.46 -8.97 10.59
N LYS A 150 3.94 -8.18 9.62
CA LYS A 150 4.46 -8.70 8.34
C LYS A 150 5.58 -9.72 8.55
N LYS A 151 6.50 -9.47 9.48
CA LYS A 151 7.60 -10.37 9.79
C LYS A 151 7.11 -11.67 10.42
N ALA A 152 6.24 -11.58 11.43
CA ALA A 152 5.63 -12.75 12.08
C ALA A 152 4.83 -13.61 11.10
N GLU A 153 4.15 -12.99 10.13
CA GLU A 153 3.45 -13.69 9.05
C GLU A 153 4.41 -14.48 8.14
N LEU A 154 5.53 -13.86 7.73
CA LEU A 154 6.54 -14.53 6.92
C LEU A 154 7.21 -15.68 7.69
N GLU A 155 7.53 -15.46 8.96
CA GLU A 155 8.07 -16.50 9.84
C GLU A 155 7.08 -17.67 9.98
N GLY A 156 5.79 -17.37 10.18
CA GLY A 156 4.74 -18.39 10.23
C GLY A 156 4.61 -19.22 8.94
N LEU A 157 4.76 -18.59 7.76
CA LEU A 157 4.78 -19.30 6.47
C LEU A 157 6.00 -20.20 6.31
N VAL A 158 7.18 -19.73 6.74
CA VAL A 158 8.41 -20.53 6.72
C VAL A 158 8.28 -21.73 7.67
N GLU A 159 7.69 -21.57 8.85
CA GLU A 159 7.45 -22.69 9.75
C GLU A 159 6.46 -23.70 9.16
N VAL A 160 5.45 -23.25 8.40
CA VAL A 160 4.55 -24.18 7.67
C VAL A 160 5.33 -24.94 6.60
N PHE A 161 6.21 -24.25 5.87
CA PHE A 161 7.06 -24.88 4.85
C PHE A 161 7.90 -26.01 5.44
N MET A 162 8.62 -25.76 6.55
CA MET A 162 9.45 -26.79 7.20
C MET A 162 8.65 -27.96 7.80
N LYS A 163 7.35 -27.81 8.02
CA LYS A 163 6.49 -28.92 8.46
C LYS A 163 5.95 -29.76 7.30
N VAL A 164 5.89 -29.17 6.12
CA VAL A 164 5.42 -29.83 4.90
C VAL A 164 6.59 -30.57 4.23
N ASP A 165 7.73 -29.92 4.12
CA ASP A 165 9.00 -30.49 3.62
C ASP A 165 9.57 -31.46 4.67
N ARG A 166 9.25 -32.75 4.53
CA ARG A 166 9.67 -33.79 5.50
C ARG A 166 11.09 -34.29 5.24
N ASP A 167 11.53 -34.23 3.99
CA ASP A 167 12.82 -34.74 3.56
C ASP A 167 13.92 -33.66 3.57
N ASP A 168 13.56 -32.42 3.91
CA ASP A 168 14.44 -31.23 3.91
C ASP A 168 15.11 -31.02 2.55
N SER A 169 14.40 -31.38 1.48
CA SER A 169 14.85 -31.21 0.09
C SER A 169 14.86 -29.74 -0.33
N GLY A 170 14.20 -28.86 0.44
CA GLY A 170 14.04 -27.44 0.14
C GLY A 170 12.96 -27.18 -0.92
N VAL A 171 12.20 -28.20 -1.29
CA VAL A 171 11.07 -28.15 -2.21
C VAL A 171 9.89 -28.93 -1.63
N ILE A 172 8.66 -28.57 -2.01
CA ILE A 172 7.45 -29.29 -1.64
C ILE A 172 6.92 -30.00 -2.88
N GLU A 173 6.92 -31.33 -2.85
CA GLU A 173 6.30 -32.14 -3.90
C GLU A 173 4.77 -32.18 -3.76
N TYR A 174 4.09 -32.57 -4.85
CA TYR A 174 2.62 -32.60 -4.89
C TYR A 174 2.03 -33.54 -3.82
N GLU A 175 2.66 -34.69 -3.63
CA GLU A 175 2.23 -35.72 -2.69
C GLU A 175 2.46 -35.28 -1.24
N GLU A 176 3.64 -34.69 -0.95
CA GLU A 176 3.96 -34.13 0.36
C GLU A 176 2.97 -33.04 0.77
N PHE A 177 2.57 -32.18 -0.17
CA PHE A 177 1.60 -31.13 0.09
C PHE A 177 0.21 -31.67 0.43
N LEU A 178 -0.26 -32.69 -0.32
CA LEU A 178 -1.55 -33.33 -0.08
C LEU A 178 -1.57 -34.04 1.29
N GLU A 179 -0.49 -34.74 1.63
CA GLU A 179 -0.34 -35.36 2.94
C GLU A 179 -0.28 -34.32 4.07
N ALA A 180 0.49 -33.25 3.90
CA ALA A 180 0.64 -32.21 4.91
C ALA A 180 -0.67 -31.48 5.20
N ILE A 181 -1.55 -31.30 4.21
CA ILE A 181 -2.87 -30.70 4.42
C ILE A 181 -3.82 -31.63 5.22
N THR A 182 -3.56 -32.92 5.30
CA THR A 182 -4.32 -33.79 6.22
C THR A 182 -3.94 -33.58 7.69
N ASN A 183 -2.78 -32.97 7.96
CA ASN A 183 -2.35 -32.66 9.32
C ASN A 183 -3.16 -31.48 9.89
N PRO A 184 -3.89 -31.67 11.01
CA PRO A 184 -4.72 -30.62 11.61
C PRO A 184 -3.90 -29.39 12.05
N GLU A 185 -2.62 -29.56 12.38
CA GLU A 185 -1.76 -28.44 12.77
C GLU A 185 -1.42 -27.52 11.58
N VAL A 186 -1.12 -28.10 10.41
CA VAL A 186 -0.82 -27.36 9.17
C VAL A 186 -2.08 -26.62 8.70
N LEU A 187 -3.23 -27.29 8.72
CA LEU A 187 -4.53 -26.68 8.40
C LEU A 187 -4.85 -25.48 9.31
N TRP A 188 -4.64 -25.63 10.62
CA TRP A 188 -4.88 -24.55 11.56
C TRP A 188 -3.95 -23.35 11.29
N ARG A 189 -2.66 -23.57 11.04
CA ARG A 189 -1.71 -22.48 10.74
C ARG A 189 -2.05 -21.75 9.45
N LEU A 190 -2.38 -22.48 8.39
CA LEU A 190 -2.79 -21.88 7.11
C LEU A 190 -4.07 -21.04 7.26
N ARG A 191 -5.04 -21.50 8.06
CA ARG A 191 -6.24 -20.72 8.40
C ARG A 191 -5.92 -19.50 9.26
N ALA A 192 -5.00 -19.62 10.22
CA ALA A 192 -4.55 -18.50 11.05
C ALA A 192 -3.85 -17.40 10.23
N LEU A 193 -3.33 -17.73 9.05
CA LEU A 193 -2.72 -16.82 8.09
C LEU A 193 -3.71 -16.31 7.01
N ASP A 194 -5.01 -16.57 7.16
CA ASP A 194 -6.09 -16.21 6.22
C ASP A 194 -5.89 -16.77 4.80
N ILE A 195 -5.33 -17.98 4.68
CA ILE A 195 -5.19 -18.65 3.39
C ILE A 195 -6.45 -19.49 3.12
N PRO A 196 -7.15 -19.29 2.00
CA PRO A 196 -8.32 -20.09 1.66
C PRO A 196 -7.89 -21.52 1.27
N ILE A 197 -8.43 -22.51 1.99
CA ILE A 197 -8.13 -23.94 1.78
C ILE A 197 -9.42 -24.67 1.38
N ASP A 198 -10.00 -24.32 0.23
CA ASP A 198 -11.20 -24.98 -0.29
C ASP A 198 -10.86 -26.31 -0.98
N SER A 199 -9.71 -26.37 -1.65
CA SER A 199 -9.20 -27.58 -2.30
C SER A 199 -7.68 -27.55 -2.35
N ALA A 200 -7.05 -28.51 -1.68
CA ALA A 200 -5.60 -28.69 -1.65
C ALA A 200 -4.99 -28.78 -3.06
N ALA A 201 -5.62 -29.58 -3.93
CA ALA A 201 -5.16 -29.75 -5.30
C ALA A 201 -5.21 -28.44 -6.12
N LYS A 202 -6.29 -27.66 -5.98
CA LYS A 202 -6.39 -26.35 -6.64
C LYS A 202 -5.38 -25.35 -6.09
N LEU A 203 -5.21 -25.32 -4.77
CA LEU A 203 -4.24 -24.45 -4.10
C LEU A 203 -2.82 -24.72 -4.61
N PHE A 204 -2.40 -25.99 -4.66
CA PHE A 204 -1.09 -26.35 -5.19
C PHE A 204 -0.91 -25.95 -6.65
N THR A 205 -1.93 -26.15 -7.47
CA THR A 205 -1.89 -25.78 -8.90
C THR A 205 -1.74 -24.27 -9.06
N VAL A 206 -2.42 -23.48 -8.22
CA VAL A 206 -2.33 -22.02 -8.24
C VAL A 206 -0.97 -21.53 -7.75
N LEU A 207 -0.41 -22.16 -6.71
CA LEU A 207 0.92 -21.82 -6.19
C LEU A 207 2.04 -22.17 -7.19
N SER A 208 1.94 -23.32 -7.83
CA SER A 208 2.96 -23.82 -8.77
C SER A 208 2.92 -23.07 -10.12
N GLY A 209 1.77 -22.54 -10.54
CA GLY A 209 1.61 -21.76 -11.77
C GLY A 209 1.69 -22.58 -13.07
N VAL A 210 2.29 -23.77 -13.03
CA VAL A 210 2.35 -24.77 -14.10
C VAL A 210 2.24 -26.14 -13.43
N GLY A 211 1.28 -26.94 -13.88
CA GLY A 211 0.83 -28.16 -13.18
C GLY A 211 1.95 -29.07 -12.68
N SER A 212 1.75 -29.57 -11.45
CA SER A 212 2.51 -30.63 -10.77
C SER A 212 4.02 -30.44 -10.58
N ARG A 213 4.59 -29.27 -10.85
CA ARG A 213 6.00 -29.02 -10.51
C ARG A 213 6.17 -28.85 -8.99
N PRO A 214 7.31 -29.27 -8.43
CA PRO A 214 7.64 -29.04 -7.03
C PRO A 214 7.72 -27.54 -6.73
N LEU A 215 7.27 -27.16 -5.53
CA LEU A 215 7.23 -25.77 -5.05
C LEU A 215 8.48 -25.45 -4.24
N THR A 216 9.26 -24.48 -4.70
CA THR A 216 10.36 -23.97 -3.87
C THR A 216 9.85 -23.13 -2.70
N ARG A 217 10.64 -23.00 -1.63
CA ARG A 217 10.32 -22.15 -0.46
C ARG A 217 9.84 -20.75 -0.86
N ASP A 218 10.57 -20.10 -1.76
CA ASP A 218 10.26 -18.73 -2.17
C ASP A 218 8.95 -18.65 -2.97
N GLU A 219 8.60 -19.69 -3.72
CA GLU A 219 7.34 -19.79 -4.45
C GLU A 219 6.15 -20.07 -3.53
N PHE A 220 6.33 -20.94 -2.54
CA PHE A 220 5.33 -21.20 -1.51
C PHE A 220 5.01 -19.90 -0.74
N VAL A 221 6.03 -19.20 -0.22
CA VAL A 221 5.84 -17.94 0.53
C VAL A 221 5.24 -16.84 -0.36
N LYS A 222 5.73 -16.65 -1.59
CA LYS A 222 5.17 -15.66 -2.53
C LYS A 222 3.74 -16.00 -2.96
N GLY A 223 3.43 -17.27 -3.15
CA GLY A 223 2.10 -17.71 -3.54
C GLY A 223 1.09 -17.55 -2.40
N CYS A 224 1.43 -17.95 -1.18
CA CYS A 224 0.59 -17.76 0.00
C CYS A 224 0.35 -16.27 0.31
N THR A 225 1.37 -15.42 0.16
CA THR A 225 1.21 -13.96 0.35
C THR A 225 0.35 -13.29 -0.72
N LYS A 226 0.28 -13.84 -1.94
CA LYS A 226 -0.61 -13.35 -3.01
C LYS A 226 -2.05 -13.82 -2.86
N LEU A 227 -2.26 -15.00 -2.29
CA LEU A 227 -3.58 -15.58 -2.04
C LEU A 227 -4.26 -14.99 -0.80
N LYS A 228 -3.49 -14.31 0.05
CA LYS A 228 -4.00 -13.70 1.27
C LYS A 228 -4.86 -12.47 0.96
N GLY A 229 -6.09 -12.50 1.43
CA GLY A 229 -7.02 -11.37 1.40
C GLY A 229 -7.78 -11.20 0.08
N PRO A 230 -8.68 -10.20 0.01
CA PRO A 230 -9.45 -9.93 -1.19
C PRO A 230 -8.54 -9.41 -2.31
N ALA A 231 -8.84 -9.78 -3.56
CA ALA A 231 -8.15 -9.24 -4.73
C ALA A 231 -8.23 -7.70 -4.73
N LEU A 232 -7.09 -7.03 -4.78
CA LEU A 232 -7.03 -5.57 -4.78
C LEU A 232 -7.34 -5.03 -6.18
N GLY A 233 -7.78 -3.77 -6.28
CA GLY A 233 -8.07 -3.14 -7.58
C GLY A 233 -6.92 -3.19 -8.58
N LYS A 234 -5.66 -3.19 -8.08
CA LYS A 234 -4.46 -3.38 -8.91
C LYS A 234 -4.35 -4.76 -9.55
N ASP A 235 -4.84 -5.80 -8.88
CA ASP A 235 -4.76 -7.19 -9.34
C ASP A 235 -5.80 -7.40 -10.46
N LEU A 236 -6.99 -6.80 -10.31
CA LEU A 236 -8.03 -6.72 -11.34
C LEU A 236 -7.55 -5.96 -12.59
N LEU A 237 -6.88 -4.81 -12.41
CA LEU A 237 -6.27 -4.08 -13.53
C LEU A 237 -5.20 -4.91 -14.24
N GLY A 238 -4.41 -5.68 -13.49
CA GLY A 238 -3.44 -6.61 -14.06
C GLY A 238 -4.10 -7.69 -14.93
N ILE A 239 -5.21 -8.27 -14.46
CA ILE A 239 -6.00 -9.24 -15.23
C ILE A 239 -6.60 -8.59 -16.48
N GLN A 240 -7.15 -7.38 -16.36
CA GLN A 240 -7.72 -6.65 -17.50
C GLN A 240 -6.65 -6.39 -18.57
N ALA A 241 -5.47 -5.92 -18.18
CA ALA A 241 -4.37 -5.71 -19.12
C ALA A 241 -3.89 -7.01 -19.79
N GLN A 242 -3.85 -8.12 -19.05
CA GLN A 242 -3.54 -9.43 -19.62
C GLN A 242 -4.63 -9.93 -20.59
N ALA A 243 -5.90 -9.71 -20.25
CA ALA A 243 -7.03 -10.05 -21.11
C ALA A 243 -7.00 -9.24 -22.41
N ASP A 244 -6.71 -7.94 -22.35
CA ASP A 244 -6.57 -7.08 -23.52
C ASP A 244 -5.37 -7.52 -24.39
N ALA A 245 -4.25 -7.88 -23.77
CA ALA A 245 -3.09 -8.41 -24.49
C ALA A 245 -3.38 -9.76 -25.16
N LEU A 246 -4.16 -10.62 -24.50
CA LEU A 246 -4.60 -11.90 -25.07
C LEU A 246 -5.57 -11.68 -26.23
N GLY A 247 -6.50 -10.74 -26.10
CA GLY A 247 -7.42 -10.35 -27.18
C GLY A 247 -6.67 -9.95 -28.44
N LYS A 248 -5.67 -9.07 -28.31
CA LYS A 248 -4.81 -8.67 -29.44
C LYS A 248 -4.05 -9.83 -30.09
N ARG A 249 -3.61 -10.82 -29.29
CA ARG A 249 -2.95 -12.02 -29.82
C ARG A 249 -3.93 -12.94 -30.56
N MET A 250 -5.17 -13.03 -30.09
CA MET A 250 -6.23 -13.77 -30.77
C MET A 250 -6.59 -13.11 -32.10
N ASP A 251 -6.69 -11.78 -32.14
CA ASP A 251 -6.95 -11.04 -33.39
C ASP A 251 -5.85 -11.32 -34.43
N PHE A 252 -4.58 -11.25 -34.01
CA PHE A 252 -3.45 -11.58 -34.90
C PHE A 252 -3.47 -13.03 -35.41
N LEU A 253 -3.88 -13.98 -34.56
CA LEU A 253 -4.03 -15.38 -34.96
C LEU A 253 -5.18 -15.54 -35.97
N CYS A 254 -6.31 -14.86 -35.77
CA CYS A 254 -7.42 -14.87 -36.73
C CYS A 254 -6.97 -14.32 -38.09
N ASP A 255 -6.25 -13.20 -38.12
CA ASP A 255 -5.72 -12.63 -39.36
C ASP A 255 -4.77 -13.61 -40.08
N SER A 256 -3.91 -14.30 -39.32
CA SER A 256 -2.98 -15.30 -39.86
C SER A 256 -3.71 -16.53 -40.42
N ILE A 257 -4.83 -16.93 -39.81
CA ILE A 257 -5.68 -18.02 -40.29
C ILE A 257 -6.38 -17.62 -41.58
N GLU A 258 -6.94 -16.41 -41.65
CA GLU A 258 -7.57 -15.91 -42.90
C GLU A 258 -6.56 -15.84 -44.06
N GLU A 259 -5.33 -15.41 -43.79
CA GLU A 259 -4.28 -15.38 -44.81
C GLU A 259 -3.91 -16.79 -45.28
N SER A 260 -3.86 -17.75 -44.35
CA SER A 260 -3.63 -19.16 -44.65
C SER A 260 -4.76 -19.75 -45.51
N GLU A 261 -6.02 -19.43 -45.23
CA GLU A 261 -7.16 -19.85 -46.05
C GLU A 261 -7.06 -19.29 -47.48
N ARG A 262 -6.76 -18.00 -47.65
CA ARG A 262 -6.56 -17.39 -48.98
C ARG A 262 -5.44 -18.06 -49.77
N MET A 263 -4.37 -18.47 -49.09
CA MET A 263 -3.26 -19.19 -49.73
C MET A 263 -3.69 -20.59 -50.20
N ILE A 264 -4.51 -21.29 -49.41
CA ILE A 264 -5.06 -22.60 -49.79
C ILE A 264 -5.97 -22.48 -51.02
N ASP A 265 -6.87 -21.50 -51.06
CA ASP A 265 -7.73 -21.24 -52.21
C ASP A 265 -6.93 -20.96 -53.49
N MET A 266 -5.83 -20.21 -53.36
CA MET A 266 -4.94 -19.93 -54.49
C MET A 266 -4.22 -21.20 -54.99
N LEU A 267 -3.78 -22.07 -54.07
CA LEU A 267 -3.18 -23.36 -54.41
C LEU A 267 -4.17 -24.28 -55.13
N ASP A 268 -5.44 -24.29 -54.70
CA ASP A 268 -6.51 -25.06 -55.35
C ASP A 268 -6.78 -24.57 -56.79
N GLU A 269 -6.83 -23.25 -57.01
CA GLU A 269 -7.01 -22.68 -58.35
C GLU A 269 -5.80 -22.97 -59.26
N ILE A 270 -4.57 -22.88 -58.74
CA ILE A 270 -3.36 -23.27 -59.49
C ILE A 270 -3.42 -24.76 -59.87
N THR A 271 -3.81 -25.62 -58.92
CA THR A 271 -3.94 -27.06 -59.12
C THR A 271 -4.98 -27.37 -60.19
N ARG A 272 -6.14 -26.70 -60.15
CA ARG A 272 -7.21 -26.85 -61.16
C ARG A 272 -6.75 -26.40 -62.54
N ARG A 273 -6.01 -25.29 -62.64
CA ARG A 273 -5.42 -24.81 -63.91
C ARG A 273 -4.38 -25.77 -64.47
N MET A 274 -3.51 -26.32 -63.61
CA MET A 274 -2.55 -27.35 -63.99
C MET A 274 -3.26 -28.60 -64.52
N GLN A 275 -4.26 -29.11 -63.81
CA GLN A 275 -5.07 -30.24 -64.29
C GLN A 275 -5.69 -29.91 -65.64
N THR A 276 -6.40 -28.80 -65.79
CA THR A 276 -7.10 -28.46 -67.05
C THR A 276 -6.14 -28.31 -68.23
N ARG A 277 -4.96 -27.72 -68.01
CA ARG A 277 -3.97 -27.46 -69.08
C ARG A 277 -3.22 -28.71 -69.51
N TYR A 278 -2.83 -29.56 -68.56
CA TYR A 278 -2.01 -30.74 -68.83
C TYR A 278 -2.83 -32.01 -69.05
N GLU A 279 -4.12 -32.05 -68.66
CA GLU A 279 -5.01 -33.20 -68.86
C GLU A 279 -5.08 -33.64 -70.34
N PRO A 280 -5.28 -32.75 -71.34
CA PRO A 280 -5.32 -33.18 -72.74
C PRO A 280 -3.99 -33.73 -73.24
N SER A 281 -2.88 -33.20 -72.72
CA SER A 281 -1.52 -33.64 -73.08
C SER A 281 -1.17 -34.97 -72.41
N LEU A 282 -1.60 -35.18 -71.17
CA LEU A 282 -1.49 -36.43 -70.44
C LEU A 282 -2.38 -37.51 -71.05
N GLN A 283 -3.61 -37.19 -71.45
CA GLN A 283 -4.49 -38.09 -72.20
C GLN A 283 -3.93 -38.41 -73.58
N GLY A 284 -3.34 -37.43 -74.27
CA GLY A 284 -2.64 -37.62 -75.54
C GLY A 284 -1.41 -38.51 -75.41
N CYS A 285 -0.61 -38.31 -74.35
CA CYS A 285 0.53 -39.16 -74.03
C CYS A 285 0.07 -40.58 -73.64
N ARG A 286 -0.96 -40.71 -72.80
CA ARG A 286 -1.60 -41.99 -72.47
C ARG A 286 -2.15 -42.69 -73.70
N ARG A 287 -2.77 -41.98 -74.64
CA ARG A 287 -3.23 -42.53 -75.93
C ARG A 287 -2.05 -42.97 -76.79
N LYS A 288 -0.98 -42.19 -76.89
CA LYS A 288 0.23 -42.56 -77.64
C LYS A 288 0.94 -43.76 -77.03
N ILE A 289 1.04 -43.82 -75.71
CA ILE A 289 1.55 -44.97 -74.97
C ILE A 289 0.63 -46.17 -75.20
N ALA A 290 -0.69 -46.02 -75.09
CA ALA A 290 -1.65 -47.09 -75.37
C ALA A 290 -1.58 -47.59 -76.83
N HIS A 291 -1.33 -46.70 -77.80
CA HIS A 291 -1.10 -47.06 -79.20
C HIS A 291 0.25 -47.74 -79.42
N ALA A 292 1.32 -47.27 -78.76
CA ALA A 292 2.64 -47.88 -78.80
C ALA A 292 2.67 -49.25 -78.12
N VAL A 293 1.83 -49.44 -77.10
CA VAL A 293 1.64 -50.71 -76.36
C VAL A 293 0.61 -51.61 -77.06
N GLY A 294 -0.21 -51.08 -77.97
CA GLY A 294 -1.24 -51.81 -78.73
C GLY A 294 -0.72 -52.90 -79.69
N GLY A 295 0.59 -53.05 -79.83
CA GLY A 295 1.23 -54.17 -80.54
C GLY A 295 2.00 -55.14 -79.66
N SER A 296 2.07 -54.91 -78.34
CA SER A 296 2.78 -55.81 -77.42
C SER A 296 1.76 -56.66 -76.67
N LYS A 297 1.90 -57.99 -76.73
CA LYS A 297 1.11 -58.93 -75.92
C LYS A 297 1.08 -58.43 -74.46
N PRO A 298 -0.07 -58.47 -73.76
CA PRO A 298 -0.08 -58.17 -72.34
C PRO A 298 0.94 -59.06 -71.65
N MET A 299 1.91 -58.45 -70.98
CA MET A 299 2.81 -59.18 -70.10
C MET A 299 1.91 -59.78 -69.02
N ALA A 300 1.84 -61.12 -68.98
CA ALA A 300 1.12 -61.82 -67.93
C ALA A 300 1.62 -61.27 -66.59
N GLN A 301 0.70 -60.83 -65.72
CA GLN A 301 1.04 -60.58 -64.32
C GLN A 301 1.70 -61.86 -63.78
N PRO A 302 2.86 -61.80 -63.13
CA PRO A 302 3.34 -62.97 -62.40
C PRO A 302 2.25 -63.40 -61.42
N PRO A 303 2.04 -64.71 -61.22
CA PRO A 303 0.94 -65.22 -60.41
C PRO A 303 1.00 -64.55 -59.04
N ARG A 304 -0.13 -63.96 -58.62
CA ARG A 304 -0.33 -63.58 -57.22
C ARG A 304 -0.25 -64.86 -56.40
N GLU A 305 0.93 -65.16 -55.87
CA GLU A 305 1.04 -66.06 -54.73
C GLU A 305 0.23 -65.43 -53.59
N GLY A 306 -0.88 -66.09 -53.25
CA GLY A 306 -1.55 -65.83 -52.00
C GLY A 306 -0.64 -66.25 -50.84
N SER A 307 -0.48 -65.38 -49.85
CA SER A 307 -0.45 -65.73 -48.43
C SER A 307 0.04 -64.54 -47.59
N GLU A 308 -0.84 -64.14 -46.66
CA GLU A 308 -0.54 -63.65 -45.32
C GLU A 308 0.15 -62.28 -45.10
N PRO A 309 -0.23 -61.57 -44.02
CA PRO A 309 0.29 -60.25 -43.71
C PRO A 309 1.66 -60.36 -43.03
N LYS A 310 2.73 -60.01 -43.74
CA LYS A 310 4.01 -59.71 -43.10
C LYS A 310 4.22 -58.22 -43.01
N ASN A 311 4.26 -57.74 -41.77
CA ASN A 311 4.82 -56.45 -41.36
C ASN A 311 6.18 -56.24 -42.03
N VAL A 312 6.23 -55.37 -43.03
CA VAL A 312 7.47 -54.79 -43.53
C VAL A 312 7.20 -53.29 -43.67
N ALA A 313 7.98 -52.51 -42.93
CA ALA A 313 8.03 -51.06 -43.02
C ALA A 313 8.23 -50.65 -44.48
N ALA A 314 7.15 -50.21 -45.13
CA ALA A 314 7.21 -49.62 -46.45
C ALA A 314 7.83 -48.22 -46.29
N SER A 315 9.15 -48.15 -46.49
CA SER A 315 9.86 -46.93 -46.83
C SER A 315 9.19 -46.33 -48.07
N LEU A 316 8.32 -45.33 -47.86
CA LEU A 316 7.72 -44.54 -48.92
C LEU A 316 8.86 -43.89 -49.73
N SER A 317 9.09 -44.44 -50.91
CA SER A 317 10.13 -44.03 -51.83
C SER A 317 9.86 -42.60 -52.31
N VAL A 318 10.76 -41.71 -51.89
CA VAL A 318 11.30 -40.55 -52.58
C VAL A 318 10.65 -40.25 -53.94
N GLY A 319 9.75 -39.26 -53.93
CA GLY A 319 9.24 -38.61 -55.13
C GLY A 319 8.87 -37.18 -54.80
N ASN A 320 9.77 -36.25 -55.13
CA ASN A 320 9.57 -34.79 -55.17
C ASN A 320 9.48 -34.04 -53.81
N ARG A 321 10.63 -33.74 -53.19
CA ARG A 321 10.75 -32.60 -52.26
C ARG A 321 11.21 -31.37 -53.05
N PRO A 322 10.50 -30.23 -53.02
CA PRO A 322 11.06 -28.95 -53.46
C PRO A 322 12.24 -28.60 -52.54
N THR A 323 13.39 -28.23 -53.11
CA THR A 323 14.50 -27.69 -52.33
C THR A 323 14.12 -26.34 -51.74
N LEU A 324 13.90 -26.28 -50.43
CA LEU A 324 13.74 -25.02 -49.70
C LEU A 324 15.08 -24.22 -49.77
N PRO A 325 15.05 -22.90 -50.00
CA PRO A 325 16.25 -22.09 -49.90
C PRO A 325 16.74 -22.04 -48.45
N MET A 326 18.06 -22.06 -48.27
CA MET A 326 18.70 -21.97 -46.94
C MET A 326 18.40 -20.60 -46.31
N PHE A 327 17.73 -20.60 -45.16
CA PHE A 327 17.65 -19.42 -44.31
C PHE A 327 19.03 -19.19 -43.64
N PRO A 328 19.52 -17.95 -43.55
CA PRO A 328 20.72 -17.66 -42.77
C PRO A 328 20.42 -17.83 -41.27
N ASP A 329 21.33 -18.51 -40.55
CA ASP A 329 21.26 -18.76 -39.10
C ASP A 329 21.13 -17.45 -38.32
N LEU A 330 19.97 -17.24 -37.69
CA LEU A 330 19.72 -16.14 -36.73
C LEU A 330 19.83 -16.62 -35.28
N LEU A 331 20.90 -17.36 -34.97
CA LEU A 331 21.34 -17.59 -33.60
C LEU A 331 22.87 -17.58 -33.55
N HIS A 332 23.40 -16.38 -33.32
CA HIS A 332 24.64 -16.16 -32.59
C HIS A 332 24.47 -15.00 -31.62
#